data_AF-A0A512D8H9-F1
#
_entry.id   AF-A0A512D8H9-F1
#
_cell.length_a   1.000
_cell.length_b   1.000
_cell.length_c   1.000
_cell.angle_alpha   90.00
_cell.angle_beta   90.00
_cell.angle_gamma   90.00
#
_symmetry.space_group_name_H-M   'P 1'
#
loop_
_entity.id
_entity.type
_entity.pdbx_description
1 polymer ?
#
loop_
_entity_poly.entity_id
_entity_poly.type
_entity_poly.pdbx_seq_one_letter_code
_entity_poly.pdbx_strand_id
1 'polypeptide(L)'
;MAWMNLGFFGVQFSFGLTQTAVNPLFLLLGADAHSLPILNIAGPITGLLIQPFIGAMSDKTWSPRWGRRKPFVLGGGLVCVIILFLFPLVSALWMAVLCLWLVDAGNNTAMEPYRALISDRLRKAQIPKGFLIQSMFTGAGAVLANVSLYVFQQVLTGSSEAGVPTWVFVCFWLGAVCCLVTITIAMMRTREVTPSDEELAEIRTQSKGIAATVGDVARAVKVMPIGMHKIGLAFMFQWYAMFIYWQFVSVSVAESVFDAAPGTPGYEDAAGWTGLMNGGYNFVTMVSAMFLLPLCHRFGGKRVHAGTLALAGISLAALSTINTQALTLVPMIGLGICWASMVGVPYLMVASMVPRERTGVYMGILNMMIVVPMLIQTLTFGWIFDNLLDERGTNAILLAGVLLGCAAVAMLWVNSPPKDEDSSVMPLAARREITVYDRVIVGSDGSPSALYAVARAHEVAAAAEARVVVVTAYSPEGAVDRPVQVGGRQLLYGQEAARRAVHRSVAELTSDRIREIEQVVVAGEPADALLEVARTSTASLLVVGNRGLGAEEGESLGSVPAKIVRNAACDVLVVQTSALHEEL
;
A
#
# COMPACT_ATOMS: atom_id res chain seq x y z
N MET A 1 10.91 -3.43 -1.35
CA MET A 1 9.52 -2.98 -1.63
C MET A 1 9.27 -2.89 -3.12
N ALA A 2 10.01 -2.03 -3.87
CA ALA A 2 9.88 -1.95 -5.34
C ALA A 2 10.04 -3.30 -6.05
N TRP A 3 11.08 -4.08 -5.73
CA TRP A 3 11.28 -5.42 -6.30
C TRP A 3 10.11 -6.39 -6.08
N MET A 4 9.41 -6.28 -4.97
CA MET A 4 8.27 -7.14 -4.65
C MET A 4 7.03 -6.77 -5.48
N ASN A 5 6.81 -5.46 -5.69
CA ASN A 5 5.69 -4.97 -6.50
C ASN A 5 5.98 -4.98 -8.01
N LEU A 6 7.24 -5.18 -8.42
CA LEU A 6 7.63 -5.18 -9.83
C LEU A 6 6.81 -6.20 -10.65
N GLY A 7 6.52 -7.38 -10.12
CA GLY A 7 5.75 -8.37 -10.87
C GLY A 7 4.27 -7.99 -11.07
N PHE A 8 3.75 -7.05 -10.26
CA PHE A 8 2.43 -6.48 -10.48
C PHE A 8 2.37 -5.67 -11.78
N PHE A 9 3.49 -5.08 -12.22
CA PHE A 9 3.60 -4.41 -13.51
C PHE A 9 3.24 -5.35 -14.67
N GLY A 10 3.83 -6.55 -14.71
CA GLY A 10 3.61 -7.52 -15.78
C GLY A 10 2.17 -8.05 -15.80
N VAL A 11 1.61 -8.34 -14.62
CA VAL A 11 0.18 -8.73 -14.51
C VAL A 11 -0.73 -7.61 -14.99
N GLN A 12 -0.42 -6.35 -14.69
CA GLN A 12 -1.23 -5.20 -15.09
C GLN A 12 -1.06 -4.84 -16.57
N PHE A 13 0.08 -5.18 -17.17
CA PHE A 13 0.22 -5.15 -18.63
C PHE A 13 -0.75 -6.16 -19.26
N SER A 14 -0.73 -7.42 -18.80
CA SER A 14 -1.63 -8.48 -19.25
C SER A 14 -3.11 -8.05 -19.16
N PHE A 15 -3.51 -7.54 -17.99
CA PHE A 15 -4.86 -7.05 -17.76
C PHE A 15 -5.22 -5.82 -18.61
N GLY A 16 -4.27 -4.91 -18.83
CA GLY A 16 -4.47 -3.76 -19.73
C GLY A 16 -4.70 -4.17 -21.18
N LEU A 17 -3.98 -5.19 -21.67
CA LEU A 17 -4.24 -5.75 -23.00
C LEU A 17 -5.61 -6.40 -23.09
N THR A 18 -6.05 -7.14 -22.07
CA THR A 18 -7.37 -7.79 -22.11
C THR A 18 -8.50 -6.78 -22.10
N GLN A 19 -8.37 -5.66 -21.39
CA GLN A 19 -9.37 -4.59 -21.42
C GLN A 19 -9.49 -3.90 -22.78
N THR A 20 -8.37 -3.64 -23.46
CA THR A 20 -8.38 -2.76 -24.64
C THR A 20 -8.40 -3.54 -25.96
N ALA A 21 -7.72 -4.68 -26.05
CA ALA A 21 -7.49 -5.38 -27.32
C ALA A 21 -8.47 -6.54 -27.61
N VAL A 22 -9.16 -7.07 -26.60
CA VAL A 22 -9.99 -8.28 -26.75
C VAL A 22 -11.29 -8.02 -27.49
N ASN A 23 -11.99 -6.91 -27.19
CA ASN A 23 -13.24 -6.60 -27.87
C ASN A 23 -13.08 -6.42 -29.40
N PRO A 24 -12.07 -5.65 -29.89
CA PRO A 24 -11.78 -5.61 -31.32
C PRO A 24 -11.49 -7.00 -31.93
N LEU A 25 -10.78 -7.86 -31.20
CA LEU A 25 -10.47 -9.21 -31.65
C LEU A 25 -11.71 -10.12 -31.72
N PHE A 26 -12.65 -9.99 -30.79
CA PHE A 26 -13.93 -10.71 -30.85
C PHE A 26 -14.75 -10.30 -32.07
N LEU A 27 -14.88 -9.00 -32.33
CA LEU A 27 -15.60 -8.47 -33.49
C LEU A 27 -14.98 -8.96 -34.81
N LEU A 28 -13.65 -8.92 -34.89
CA LEU A 28 -12.89 -9.44 -36.05
C LEU A 28 -13.19 -10.91 -36.32
N LEU A 29 -13.36 -11.72 -35.27
CA LEU A 29 -13.65 -13.15 -35.35
C LEU A 29 -15.15 -13.46 -35.50
N GLY A 30 -15.97 -12.45 -35.79
CA GLY A 30 -17.39 -12.59 -36.08
C GLY A 30 -18.32 -12.52 -34.87
N ALA A 31 -17.87 -11.97 -33.74
CA ALA A 31 -18.78 -11.65 -32.64
C ALA A 31 -19.73 -10.52 -33.02
N ASP A 32 -20.98 -10.64 -32.60
CA ASP A 32 -21.93 -9.54 -32.65
C ASP A 32 -21.65 -8.56 -31.50
N ALA A 33 -21.77 -7.25 -31.76
CA ALA A 33 -21.48 -6.22 -30.77
C ALA A 33 -22.34 -6.35 -29.50
N HIS A 34 -23.60 -6.77 -29.62
CA HIS A 34 -24.49 -7.00 -28.48
C HIS A 34 -24.08 -8.22 -27.63
N SER A 35 -23.26 -9.12 -28.18
CA SER A 35 -22.74 -10.28 -27.45
C SER A 35 -21.48 -9.96 -26.62
N LEU A 36 -20.81 -8.83 -26.85
CA LEU A 36 -19.56 -8.49 -26.15
C LEU A 36 -19.70 -8.52 -24.61
N PRO A 37 -20.78 -8.02 -23.97
CA PRO A 37 -20.92 -8.09 -22.51
C PRO A 37 -20.91 -9.52 -21.96
N ILE A 38 -21.59 -10.47 -22.62
CA ILE A 38 -21.63 -11.86 -22.17
C ILE A 38 -20.30 -12.58 -22.45
N LEU A 39 -19.62 -12.25 -23.55
CA LEU A 39 -18.31 -12.80 -23.86
C LEU A 39 -17.24 -12.34 -22.84
N ASN A 40 -17.37 -11.13 -22.31
CA ASN A 40 -16.48 -10.55 -21.31
C ASN A 40 -16.82 -10.93 -19.86
N ILE A 41 -17.83 -11.77 -19.62
CA ILE A 41 -18.23 -12.19 -18.26
C ILE A 41 -17.11 -12.96 -17.53
N ALA A 42 -16.12 -13.45 -18.28
CA ALA A 42 -14.94 -14.15 -17.78
C ALA A 42 -14.23 -13.39 -16.64
N GLY A 43 -13.96 -12.09 -16.82
CA GLY A 43 -13.24 -11.28 -15.85
C GLY A 43 -13.93 -11.23 -14.48
N PRO A 44 -15.20 -10.77 -14.41
CA PRO A 44 -16.01 -10.83 -13.20
C PRO A 44 -16.06 -12.24 -12.59
N ILE A 45 -16.45 -13.27 -13.35
CA ILE A 45 -16.67 -14.61 -12.78
C ILE A 45 -15.37 -15.21 -12.22
N THR A 46 -14.26 -15.09 -12.94
CA THR A 46 -12.96 -15.55 -12.44
C THR A 46 -12.53 -14.75 -11.22
N GLY A 47 -12.76 -13.44 -11.16
CA GLY A 47 -12.49 -12.62 -9.99
C GLY A 47 -13.31 -13.05 -8.76
N LEU A 48 -14.60 -13.34 -8.94
CA LEU A 48 -15.50 -13.78 -7.87
C LEU A 48 -15.09 -15.12 -7.27
N LEU A 49 -14.65 -16.06 -8.11
CA LEU A 49 -14.42 -17.45 -7.71
C LEU A 49 -12.94 -17.73 -7.38
N ILE A 50 -12.02 -17.28 -8.23
CA ILE A 50 -10.61 -17.67 -8.16
C ILE A 50 -9.88 -16.90 -7.06
N GLN A 51 -10.04 -15.57 -6.96
CA GLN A 51 -9.28 -14.79 -5.98
C GLN A 51 -9.54 -15.24 -4.52
N PRO A 52 -10.78 -15.29 -3.98
CA PRO A 52 -10.99 -15.77 -2.61
C PRO A 52 -10.53 -17.21 -2.40
N PHE A 53 -10.67 -18.07 -3.40
CA PHE A 53 -10.20 -19.45 -3.34
C PHE A 53 -8.66 -19.55 -3.27
N ILE A 54 -7.94 -18.84 -4.14
CA ILE A 54 -6.47 -18.79 -4.16
C ILE A 54 -5.95 -18.11 -2.90
N GLY A 55 -6.59 -17.04 -2.43
CA GLY A 55 -6.29 -16.37 -1.17
C GLY A 55 -6.34 -17.34 0.01
N ALA A 56 -7.48 -18.03 0.18
CA ALA A 56 -7.67 -19.01 1.24
C ALA A 56 -6.74 -20.23 1.11
N MET A 57 -6.51 -20.75 -0.09
CA MET A 57 -5.60 -21.88 -0.32
C MET A 57 -4.13 -21.51 -0.06
N SER A 58 -3.73 -20.31 -0.45
CA SER A 58 -2.36 -19.83 -0.23
C SER A 58 -2.07 -19.56 1.24
N ASP A 59 -3.05 -19.11 2.04
CA ASP A 59 -2.87 -18.95 3.50
C ASP A 59 -2.46 -20.28 4.18
N LYS A 60 -2.94 -21.42 3.66
CA LYS A 60 -2.67 -22.78 4.20
C LYS A 60 -1.49 -23.49 3.56
N THR A 61 -0.68 -22.78 2.79
CA THR A 61 0.41 -23.39 2.03
C THR A 61 1.76 -22.96 2.60
N TRP A 62 2.67 -23.92 2.78
CA TRP A 62 4.06 -23.62 3.03
C TRP A 62 4.96 -24.65 2.34
N SER A 63 5.98 -24.15 1.64
CA SER A 63 7.03 -24.96 1.05
C SER A 63 8.40 -24.43 1.51
N PRO A 64 9.33 -25.27 1.97
CA PRO A 64 10.69 -24.83 2.29
C PRO A 64 11.42 -24.21 1.11
N ARG A 65 11.12 -24.66 -0.11
CA ARG A 65 11.75 -24.18 -1.34
C ARG A 65 11.02 -22.98 -1.95
N TRP A 66 9.69 -23.02 -1.94
CA TRP A 66 8.87 -22.07 -2.69
C TRP A 66 8.09 -21.09 -1.81
N GLY A 67 8.06 -21.22 -0.48
CA GLY A 67 7.31 -20.34 0.42
C GLY A 67 5.80 -20.59 0.40
N ARG A 68 5.04 -19.57 0.83
CA ARG A 68 3.57 -19.52 0.92
C ARG A 68 2.95 -18.97 -0.36
N ARG A 69 3.38 -17.81 -0.83
CA ARG A 69 2.70 -17.04 -1.89
C ARG A 69 3.26 -17.27 -3.29
N LYS A 70 4.58 -17.39 -3.43
CA LYS A 70 5.25 -17.53 -4.74
C LYS A 70 4.73 -18.66 -5.63
N PRO A 71 4.36 -19.86 -5.14
CA PRO A 71 3.89 -20.93 -6.04
C PRO A 71 2.68 -20.49 -6.86
N PHE A 72 1.75 -19.78 -6.22
CA PHE A 72 0.53 -19.28 -6.85
C PHE A 72 0.83 -18.11 -7.78
N VAL A 73 1.72 -17.20 -7.37
CA VAL A 73 2.18 -16.09 -8.22
C VAL A 73 2.84 -16.60 -9.51
N LEU A 74 3.78 -17.55 -9.38
CA LEU A 74 4.50 -18.12 -10.51
C LEU A 74 3.57 -18.98 -11.38
N GLY A 75 2.67 -19.76 -10.78
CA GLY A 75 1.69 -20.57 -11.50
C GLY A 75 0.72 -19.72 -12.31
N GLY A 76 0.10 -18.72 -11.68
CA GLY A 76 -0.78 -17.77 -12.38
C GLY A 76 -0.03 -16.98 -13.45
N GLY A 77 1.18 -16.53 -13.16
CA GLY A 77 2.05 -15.84 -14.12
C GLY A 77 2.41 -16.71 -15.32
N LEU A 78 2.73 -17.98 -15.11
CA LEU A 78 3.02 -18.93 -16.19
C LEU A 78 1.80 -19.14 -17.09
N VAL A 79 0.60 -19.28 -16.51
CA VAL A 79 -0.65 -19.33 -17.28
C VAL A 79 -0.81 -18.06 -18.11
N CYS A 80 -0.60 -16.88 -17.53
CA CYS A 80 -0.66 -15.62 -18.28
C CYS A 80 0.32 -15.60 -19.45
N VAL A 81 1.58 -15.97 -19.23
CA VAL A 81 2.63 -15.98 -20.27
C VAL A 81 2.26 -16.90 -21.42
N ILE A 82 1.83 -18.12 -21.11
CA ILE A 82 1.42 -19.11 -22.13
C ILE A 82 0.23 -18.58 -22.91
N ILE A 83 -0.80 -18.11 -22.23
CA ILE A 83 -2.04 -17.69 -22.89
C ILE A 83 -1.84 -16.38 -23.67
N LEU A 84 -1.06 -15.42 -23.18
CA LEU A 84 -0.70 -14.22 -23.94
C LEU A 84 0.08 -14.59 -25.21
N PHE A 85 0.94 -15.61 -25.16
CA PHE A 85 1.64 -16.09 -26.35
C PHE A 85 0.69 -16.73 -27.37
N LEU A 86 -0.30 -17.48 -26.89
CA LEU A 86 -1.28 -18.19 -27.71
C LEU A 86 -2.43 -17.31 -28.21
N PHE A 87 -2.81 -16.27 -27.48
CA PHE A 87 -3.96 -15.41 -27.78
C PHE A 87 -3.96 -14.88 -29.21
N PRO A 88 -2.88 -14.29 -29.76
CA PRO A 88 -2.91 -13.79 -31.13
C PRO A 88 -2.98 -14.90 -32.20
N LEU A 89 -2.81 -16.17 -31.82
CA LEU A 89 -2.90 -17.33 -32.73
C LEU A 89 -4.32 -17.86 -32.90
N VAL A 90 -5.32 -17.22 -32.28
CA VAL A 90 -6.72 -17.63 -32.39
C VAL A 90 -7.23 -17.47 -33.83
N SER A 91 -7.98 -18.46 -34.30
CA SER A 91 -8.61 -18.44 -35.62
C SER A 91 -10.14 -18.47 -35.57
N ALA A 92 -10.71 -18.57 -34.37
CA ALA A 92 -12.15 -18.61 -34.16
C ALA A 92 -12.54 -17.94 -32.85
N LEU A 93 -13.77 -17.39 -32.80
CA LEU A 93 -14.29 -16.68 -31.63
C LEU A 93 -14.23 -17.50 -30.34
N TRP A 94 -14.61 -18.78 -30.37
CA TRP A 94 -14.58 -19.64 -29.18
C TRP A 94 -13.17 -19.82 -28.60
N MET A 95 -12.13 -19.79 -29.45
CA MET A 95 -10.74 -19.88 -29.00
C MET A 95 -10.33 -18.60 -28.28
N ALA A 96 -10.71 -17.44 -28.83
CA ALA A 96 -10.47 -16.14 -28.20
C ALA A 96 -11.17 -16.02 -26.86
N VAL A 97 -12.42 -16.48 -26.76
CA VAL A 97 -13.17 -16.54 -25.49
C VAL A 97 -12.47 -17.46 -24.49
N LEU A 98 -12.05 -18.66 -24.90
CA LEU A 98 -11.30 -19.57 -24.02
C LEU A 98 -9.98 -18.94 -23.55
N CYS A 99 -9.25 -18.28 -24.43
CA CYS A 99 -8.04 -17.53 -24.07
C CYS A 99 -8.33 -16.42 -23.06
N LEU A 100 -9.43 -15.66 -23.22
CA LEU A 100 -9.85 -14.66 -22.24
C LEU A 100 -10.09 -15.28 -20.86
N TRP A 101 -10.85 -16.39 -20.79
CA TRP A 101 -11.10 -17.09 -19.53
C TRP A 101 -9.82 -17.58 -18.85
N LEU A 102 -8.88 -18.15 -19.62
CA LEU A 102 -7.65 -18.70 -19.09
C LEU A 102 -6.65 -17.61 -18.66
N VAL A 103 -6.54 -16.52 -19.43
CA VAL A 103 -5.66 -15.39 -19.04
C VAL A 103 -6.20 -14.67 -17.82
N ASP A 104 -7.52 -14.47 -17.71
CA ASP A 104 -8.12 -13.85 -16.52
C ASP A 104 -7.99 -14.74 -15.28
N ALA A 105 -8.15 -16.06 -15.44
CA ALA A 105 -7.87 -17.02 -14.38
C ALA A 105 -6.40 -16.95 -13.92
N GLY A 106 -5.45 -16.86 -14.86
CA GLY A 106 -4.04 -16.65 -14.58
C GLY A 106 -3.75 -15.33 -13.86
N ASN A 107 -4.31 -14.23 -14.37
CA ASN A 107 -4.15 -12.88 -13.82
C ASN A 107 -4.64 -12.84 -12.38
N ASN A 108 -5.84 -13.36 -12.13
CA ASN A 108 -6.46 -13.41 -10.80
C ASN A 108 -5.69 -14.32 -9.83
N THR A 109 -5.18 -15.46 -10.31
CA THR A 109 -4.34 -16.37 -9.51
C THR A 109 -3.02 -15.73 -9.12
N ALA A 110 -2.41 -14.92 -9.99
CA ALA A 110 -1.16 -14.25 -9.71
C ALA A 110 -1.34 -12.99 -8.85
N MET A 111 -2.37 -12.20 -9.14
CA MET A 111 -2.62 -10.89 -8.52
C MET A 111 -2.92 -11.00 -7.03
N GLU A 112 -3.71 -12.00 -6.65
CA GLU A 112 -4.23 -12.11 -5.29
C GLU A 112 -3.12 -12.37 -4.25
N PRO A 113 -2.23 -13.37 -4.41
CA PRO A 113 -1.12 -13.58 -3.49
C PRO A 113 -0.12 -12.40 -3.46
N TYR A 114 0.02 -11.61 -4.53
CA TYR A 114 0.86 -10.40 -4.51
C TYR A 114 0.35 -9.37 -3.50
N ARG A 115 -0.97 -9.16 -3.43
CA ARG A 115 -1.58 -8.24 -2.46
C ARG A 115 -1.35 -8.73 -1.03
N ALA A 116 -1.55 -10.03 -0.79
CA ALA A 116 -1.29 -10.62 0.51
C ALA A 116 0.21 -10.54 0.90
N LEU A 117 1.12 -10.73 -0.05
CA LEU A 117 2.57 -10.69 0.16
C LEU A 117 3.07 -9.34 0.70
N ILE A 118 2.39 -8.23 0.37
CA ILE A 118 2.68 -6.90 0.93
C ILE A 118 2.47 -6.90 2.44
N SER A 119 1.31 -7.37 2.89
CA SER A 119 0.94 -7.43 4.31
C SER A 119 1.74 -8.48 5.08
N ASP A 120 2.10 -9.60 4.44
CA ASP A 120 2.88 -10.66 5.06
C ASP A 120 4.31 -10.19 5.35
N ARG A 121 4.94 -9.48 4.41
CA ARG A 121 6.37 -9.16 4.48
C ARG A 121 6.69 -7.80 5.10
N LEU A 122 5.91 -6.77 4.77
CA LEU A 122 6.29 -5.42 5.17
C LEU A 122 6.00 -5.17 6.65
N ARG A 123 6.85 -4.37 7.28
CA ARG A 123 6.59 -3.87 8.64
C ARG A 123 5.35 -2.98 8.62
N LYS A 124 4.65 -2.87 9.75
CA LYS A 124 3.40 -2.08 9.88
C LYS A 124 3.50 -0.68 9.27
N ALA A 125 4.57 0.06 9.58
CA ALA A 125 4.83 1.41 9.07
C ALA A 125 5.07 1.48 7.54
N GLN A 126 5.43 0.36 6.92
CA GLN A 126 5.78 0.25 5.50
C GLN A 126 4.62 -0.23 4.62
N ILE A 127 3.58 -0.84 5.20
CA ILE A 127 2.42 -1.38 4.46
C ILE A 127 1.71 -0.32 3.60
N PRO A 128 1.42 0.91 4.10
CA PRO A 128 0.86 1.99 3.27
C PRO A 128 1.68 2.28 2.02
N LYS A 129 3.00 2.40 2.19
CA LYS A 129 3.94 2.64 1.09
C LYS A 129 3.96 1.44 0.13
N GLY A 130 3.82 0.22 0.64
CA GLY A 130 3.74 -1.01 -0.14
C GLY A 130 2.59 -1.01 -1.13
N PHE A 131 1.37 -0.76 -0.66
CA PHE A 131 0.17 -0.70 -1.50
C PHE A 131 0.20 0.46 -2.49
N LEU A 132 0.73 1.63 -2.10
CA LEU A 132 0.82 2.76 -3.03
C LEU A 132 1.89 2.57 -4.12
N ILE A 133 3.02 1.92 -3.81
CA ILE A 133 3.97 1.49 -4.85
C ILE A 133 3.31 0.46 -5.78
N GLN A 134 2.45 -0.42 -5.26
CA GLN A 134 1.68 -1.34 -6.10
C GLN A 134 0.72 -0.59 -7.02
N SER A 135 0.05 0.47 -6.54
CA SER A 135 -0.79 1.36 -7.37
C SER A 135 0.01 2.04 -8.48
N MET A 136 1.23 2.48 -8.17
CA MET A 136 2.15 3.04 -9.18
C MET A 136 2.47 2.02 -10.28
N PHE A 137 2.84 0.79 -9.92
CA PHE A 137 3.11 -0.27 -10.90
C PHE A 137 1.86 -0.70 -11.67
N THR A 138 0.67 -0.58 -11.07
CA THR A 138 -0.61 -0.78 -11.74
C THR A 138 -0.80 0.22 -12.86
N GLY A 139 -0.64 1.52 -12.57
CA GLY A 139 -0.68 2.56 -13.59
C GLY A 139 0.39 2.36 -14.66
N ALA A 140 1.64 2.08 -14.27
CA ALA A 140 2.75 1.89 -15.20
C ALA A 140 2.55 0.72 -16.18
N GLY A 141 2.05 -0.43 -15.69
CA GLY A 141 1.76 -1.60 -16.54
C GLY A 141 0.63 -1.31 -17.52
N ALA A 142 -0.46 -0.68 -17.06
CA ALA A 142 -1.59 -0.31 -17.89
C ALA A 142 -1.23 0.75 -18.95
N VAL A 143 -0.41 1.76 -18.59
CA VAL A 143 0.09 2.75 -19.55
C VAL A 143 0.89 2.06 -20.64
N LEU A 144 1.84 1.20 -20.28
CA LEU A 144 2.68 0.55 -21.30
C LEU A 144 1.86 -0.35 -22.22
N ALA A 145 0.87 -1.08 -21.70
CA ALA A 145 -0.05 -1.87 -22.52
C ALA A 145 -0.78 -0.98 -23.54
N ASN A 146 -1.45 0.08 -23.09
CA ASN A 146 -2.23 0.95 -23.97
C ASN A 146 -1.37 1.74 -24.96
N VAL A 147 -0.22 2.24 -24.53
CA VAL A 147 0.74 2.95 -25.41
C VAL A 147 1.31 1.98 -26.45
N SER A 148 1.64 0.75 -26.07
CA SER A 148 2.15 -0.25 -27.02
C SER A 148 1.12 -0.56 -28.11
N LEU A 149 -0.15 -0.69 -27.76
CA LEU A 149 -1.25 -0.87 -28.70
C LEU A 149 -1.32 0.29 -29.70
N TYR A 150 -1.40 1.52 -29.18
CA TYR A 150 -1.50 2.72 -30.02
C TYR A 150 -0.31 2.87 -30.97
N VAL A 151 0.92 2.72 -30.48
CA VAL A 151 2.13 2.87 -31.28
C VAL A 151 2.24 1.78 -32.33
N PHE A 152 2.06 0.51 -31.96
CA PHE A 152 2.22 -0.58 -32.91
C PHE A 152 1.11 -0.64 -33.95
N GLN A 153 -0.10 -0.20 -33.63
CA GLN A 153 -1.18 -0.07 -34.61
C GLN A 153 -0.84 0.94 -35.74
N GLN A 154 -0.04 1.98 -35.44
CA GLN A 154 0.39 2.96 -36.45
C GLN A 154 1.61 2.54 -37.26
N VAL A 155 2.51 1.78 -36.65
CA VAL A 155 3.82 1.44 -37.25
C VAL A 155 3.82 0.08 -37.94
N LEU A 156 2.98 -0.86 -37.51
CA LEU A 156 2.95 -2.23 -38.03
C LEU A 156 1.71 -2.47 -38.89
N THR A 157 1.95 -2.86 -40.14
CA THR A 157 0.91 -3.23 -41.10
C THR A 157 0.86 -4.74 -41.33
N GLY A 158 -0.26 -5.23 -41.86
CA GLY A 158 -0.48 -6.64 -42.20
C GLY A 158 -1.28 -7.41 -41.15
N SER A 159 -1.68 -8.62 -41.53
CA SER A 159 -2.51 -9.52 -40.72
C SER A 159 -2.13 -10.97 -40.96
N SER A 160 -2.48 -11.84 -40.02
CA SER A 160 -2.42 -13.29 -40.20
C SER A 160 -3.48 -13.76 -41.22
N GLU A 161 -3.41 -15.04 -41.60
CA GLU A 161 -4.45 -15.68 -42.43
C GLU A 161 -5.84 -15.64 -41.78
N ALA A 162 -5.90 -15.65 -40.44
CA ALA A 162 -7.14 -15.50 -39.67
C ALA A 162 -7.60 -14.03 -39.53
N GLY A 163 -6.94 -13.09 -40.21
CA GLY A 163 -7.26 -11.66 -40.18
C GLY A 163 -6.72 -10.90 -38.97
N VAL A 164 -6.09 -11.57 -38.01
CA VAL A 164 -5.54 -10.94 -36.79
C VAL A 164 -4.38 -10.00 -37.15
N PRO A 165 -4.45 -8.70 -36.84
CA PRO A 165 -3.39 -7.75 -37.21
C PRO A 165 -2.03 -8.06 -36.57
N THR A 166 -0.94 -7.80 -37.30
CA THR A 166 0.44 -8.03 -36.82
C THR A 166 0.74 -7.31 -35.50
N TRP A 167 0.19 -6.10 -35.30
CA TRP A 167 0.39 -5.35 -34.07
C TRP A 167 -0.18 -6.09 -32.84
N VAL A 168 -1.25 -6.88 -33.00
CA VAL A 168 -1.82 -7.70 -31.91
C VAL A 168 -0.79 -8.72 -31.46
N PHE A 169 -0.13 -9.43 -32.39
CA PHE A 169 0.92 -10.39 -32.07
C PHE A 169 2.04 -9.75 -31.25
N VAL A 170 2.56 -8.62 -31.73
CA VAL A 170 3.68 -7.92 -31.07
C VAL A 170 3.27 -7.43 -29.68
N CYS A 171 2.09 -6.85 -29.51
CA CYS A 171 1.60 -6.39 -28.21
C CYS A 171 1.46 -7.54 -27.21
N PHE A 172 0.81 -8.63 -27.62
CA PHE A 172 0.58 -9.79 -26.76
C PHE A 172 1.87 -10.51 -26.38
N TRP A 173 2.80 -10.69 -27.33
CA TRP A 173 4.11 -11.29 -27.03
C TRP A 173 5.00 -10.39 -26.19
N LEU A 174 4.96 -9.06 -26.41
CA LEU A 174 5.60 -8.11 -25.50
C LEU A 174 5.03 -8.23 -24.09
N GLY A 175 3.70 -8.32 -23.96
CA GLY A 175 3.03 -8.56 -22.69
C GLY A 175 3.46 -9.86 -22.03
N ALA A 176 3.59 -10.95 -22.79
CA ALA A 176 4.08 -12.23 -22.30
C ALA A 176 5.52 -12.13 -21.76
N VAL A 177 6.42 -11.47 -22.49
CA VAL A 177 7.81 -11.23 -22.06
C VAL A 177 7.85 -10.35 -20.81
N CYS A 178 7.10 -9.25 -20.80
CA CYS A 178 7.00 -8.36 -19.64
C CYS A 178 6.49 -9.10 -18.40
N CYS A 179 5.45 -9.92 -18.54
CA CYS A 179 4.89 -10.74 -17.47
C CYS A 179 5.92 -11.74 -16.94
N LEU A 180 6.55 -12.51 -17.84
CA LEU A 180 7.57 -13.50 -17.48
C LEU A 180 8.74 -12.86 -16.73
N VAL A 181 9.33 -11.79 -17.28
CA VAL A 181 10.52 -11.15 -16.73
C VAL A 181 10.22 -10.51 -15.38
N THR A 182 9.15 -9.71 -15.29
CA THR A 182 8.87 -8.95 -14.07
C THR A 182 8.43 -9.86 -12.91
N ILE A 183 7.59 -10.87 -13.17
CA ILE A 183 7.18 -11.84 -12.14
C ILE A 183 8.38 -12.67 -11.69
N THR A 184 9.19 -13.17 -12.62
CA THR A 184 10.35 -14.00 -12.29
C THR A 184 11.35 -13.22 -11.43
N ILE A 185 11.71 -11.99 -11.84
CA ILE A 185 12.61 -11.12 -11.08
C ILE A 185 12.01 -10.83 -9.70
N ALA A 186 10.73 -10.48 -9.61
CA ALA A 186 10.08 -10.18 -8.35
C ALA A 186 10.11 -11.38 -7.39
N MET A 187 9.77 -12.58 -7.87
CA MET A 187 9.73 -13.79 -7.04
C MET A 187 11.12 -14.32 -6.66
N MET A 188 12.13 -14.12 -7.51
CA MET A 188 13.52 -14.44 -7.18
C MET A 188 14.10 -13.49 -6.12
N ARG A 189 13.82 -12.18 -6.23
CA ARG A 189 14.36 -11.15 -5.31
C ARG A 189 13.60 -11.06 -4.00
N THR A 190 12.36 -11.52 -3.95
CA THR A 190 11.50 -11.42 -2.76
C THR A 190 11.62 -12.69 -1.91
N ARG A 191 12.34 -12.66 -0.78
CA ARG A 191 12.29 -13.72 0.24
C ARG A 191 11.04 -13.64 1.11
N GLU A 192 10.31 -14.73 1.30
CA GLU A 192 9.16 -14.78 2.23
C GLU A 192 9.64 -15.01 3.66
N VAL A 193 8.83 -14.59 4.63
CA VAL A 193 9.10 -14.83 6.04
C VAL A 193 8.75 -16.29 6.35
N THR A 194 9.69 -17.04 6.91
CA THR A 194 9.46 -18.41 7.35
C THR A 194 8.49 -18.41 8.53
N PRO A 195 7.40 -19.19 8.51
CA PRO A 195 6.49 -19.32 9.63
C PRO A 195 7.19 -19.94 10.83
N SER A 196 6.67 -19.67 12.04
CA SER A 196 7.15 -20.34 13.25
C SER A 196 6.82 -21.84 13.24
N ASP A 197 7.46 -22.62 14.12
CA ASP A 197 7.15 -24.06 14.24
C ASP A 197 5.69 -24.30 14.65
N GLU A 198 5.12 -23.40 15.45
CA GLU A 198 3.71 -23.42 15.84
C GLU A 198 2.79 -23.17 14.64
N GLU A 199 3.07 -22.12 13.85
CA GLU A 199 2.31 -21.82 12.62
C GLU A 199 2.42 -22.97 11.59
N LEU A 200 3.60 -23.60 11.49
CA LEU A 200 3.80 -24.77 10.62
C LEU A 200 2.97 -25.97 11.08
N ALA A 201 2.89 -26.21 12.39
CA ALA A 201 2.04 -27.25 12.94
C ALA A 201 0.57 -26.96 12.63
N GLU A 202 0.11 -25.73 12.82
CA GLU A 202 -1.25 -25.32 12.50
C GLU A 202 -1.58 -25.54 11.01
N ILE A 203 -0.73 -25.04 10.10
CA ILE A 203 -0.88 -25.22 8.64
C ILE A 203 -0.98 -26.71 8.25
N ARG A 204 -0.27 -27.60 8.95
CA ARG A 204 -0.31 -29.05 8.69
C ARG A 204 -1.63 -29.69 9.15
N THR A 205 -2.25 -29.16 10.20
CA THR A 205 -3.55 -29.68 10.70
C THR A 205 -4.75 -29.19 9.88
N GLN A 206 -4.61 -28.08 9.17
CA GLN A 206 -5.71 -27.52 8.38
C GLN A 206 -6.01 -28.36 7.12
N SER A 207 -7.31 -28.58 6.87
CA SER A 207 -7.76 -29.27 5.65
C SER A 207 -7.52 -28.42 4.40
N LYS A 208 -6.90 -29.02 3.39
CA LYS A 208 -6.51 -28.40 2.11
C LYS A 208 -7.45 -28.74 0.95
N GLY A 209 -8.52 -29.51 1.21
CA GLY A 209 -9.48 -29.89 0.17
C GLY A 209 -10.31 -28.70 -0.33
N ILE A 210 -10.79 -28.78 -1.58
CA ILE A 210 -11.61 -27.74 -2.22
C ILE A 210 -12.81 -27.35 -1.34
N ALA A 211 -13.55 -28.34 -0.82
CA ALA A 211 -14.71 -28.10 0.05
C ALA A 211 -14.35 -27.36 1.35
N ALA A 212 -13.18 -27.66 1.94
CA ALA A 212 -12.70 -26.96 3.13
C ALA A 212 -12.33 -25.52 2.82
N THR A 213 -11.67 -25.26 1.69
CA THR A 213 -11.32 -23.90 1.25
C THR A 213 -12.58 -23.06 0.99
N VAL A 214 -13.59 -23.62 0.32
CA VAL A 214 -14.88 -22.94 0.12
C VAL A 214 -15.58 -22.67 1.45
N GLY A 215 -15.57 -23.65 2.37
CA GLY A 215 -16.11 -23.48 3.72
C GLY A 215 -15.42 -22.37 4.51
N ASP A 216 -14.12 -22.18 4.32
CA ASP A 216 -13.37 -21.11 4.97
C ASP A 216 -13.66 -19.72 4.41
N VAL A 217 -13.82 -19.60 3.09
CA VAL A 217 -14.29 -18.35 2.46
C VAL A 217 -15.68 -18.00 3.00
N ALA A 218 -16.61 -18.96 3.02
CA ALA A 218 -17.96 -18.75 3.54
C ALA A 218 -17.95 -18.32 5.02
N ARG A 219 -17.10 -18.96 5.84
CA ARG A 219 -16.92 -18.57 7.24
C ARG A 219 -16.35 -17.17 7.36
N ALA A 220 -15.31 -16.83 6.59
CA ALA A 220 -14.67 -15.53 6.61
C ALA A 220 -15.62 -14.41 6.19
N VAL A 221 -16.46 -14.61 5.18
CA VAL A 221 -17.53 -13.67 4.82
C VAL A 221 -18.52 -13.48 5.97
N LYS A 222 -18.90 -14.54 6.68
CA LYS A 222 -19.84 -14.47 7.80
C LYS A 222 -19.29 -13.72 9.02
N VAL A 223 -17.99 -13.86 9.31
CA VAL A 223 -17.35 -13.24 10.48
C VAL A 223 -16.57 -11.97 10.13
N MET A 224 -16.66 -11.47 8.90
CA MET A 224 -15.86 -10.33 8.49
C MET A 224 -16.18 -9.07 9.31
N PRO A 225 -15.19 -8.21 9.62
CA PRO A 225 -15.41 -7.04 10.45
C PRO A 225 -16.49 -6.11 9.89
N ILE A 226 -17.19 -5.38 10.78
CA ILE A 226 -18.19 -4.37 10.39
C ILE A 226 -17.56 -3.30 9.50
N GLY A 227 -16.30 -2.93 9.76
CA GLY A 227 -15.55 -2.00 8.91
C GLY A 227 -15.50 -2.45 7.45
N MET A 228 -15.30 -3.75 7.20
CA MET A 228 -15.23 -4.33 5.87
C MET A 228 -16.60 -4.36 5.18
N HIS A 229 -17.70 -4.65 5.91
CA HIS A 229 -19.06 -4.53 5.38
C HIS A 229 -19.36 -3.11 4.87
N LYS A 230 -18.94 -2.09 5.63
CA LYS A 230 -19.12 -0.69 5.25
C LYS A 230 -18.28 -0.30 4.03
N ILE A 231 -17.07 -0.85 3.90
CA ILE A 231 -16.27 -0.72 2.66
C ILE A 231 -17.02 -1.35 1.49
N GLY A 232 -17.63 -2.52 1.70
CA GLY A 232 -18.47 -3.20 0.70
C GLY A 232 -19.62 -2.32 0.18
N LEU A 233 -20.26 -1.53 1.04
CA LEU A 233 -21.30 -0.57 0.62
C LEU A 233 -20.71 0.56 -0.25
N ALA A 234 -19.56 1.13 0.11
CA ALA A 234 -18.89 2.12 -0.73
C ALA A 234 -18.47 1.51 -2.08
N PHE A 235 -17.99 0.27 -2.06
CA PHE A 235 -17.62 -0.50 -3.25
C PHE A 235 -18.80 -0.80 -4.16
N MET A 236 -20.00 -1.00 -3.62
CA MET A 236 -21.23 -1.13 -4.41
C MET A 236 -21.41 0.07 -5.34
N PHE A 237 -21.42 1.28 -4.80
CA PHE A 237 -21.56 2.48 -5.62
C PHE A 237 -20.34 2.72 -6.53
N GLN A 238 -19.13 2.54 -5.98
CA GLN A 238 -17.88 2.81 -6.68
C GLN A 238 -17.68 1.93 -7.91
N TRP A 239 -17.86 0.61 -7.76
CA TRP A 239 -17.57 -0.32 -8.85
C TRP A 239 -18.73 -0.45 -9.84
N TYR A 240 -19.96 -0.22 -9.39
CA TYR A 240 -21.09 -0.02 -10.30
C TYR A 240 -20.81 1.20 -11.20
N ALA A 241 -20.39 2.34 -10.63
CA ALA A 241 -20.05 3.54 -11.38
C ALA A 241 -18.90 3.34 -12.37
N MET A 242 -17.81 2.71 -11.94
CA MET A 242 -16.67 2.46 -12.82
C MET A 242 -17.02 1.51 -13.98
N PHE A 243 -17.93 0.56 -13.76
CA PHE A 243 -18.35 -0.36 -14.81
C PHE A 243 -19.25 0.34 -15.83
N ILE A 244 -20.09 1.29 -15.42
CA ILE A 244 -20.76 2.23 -16.34
C ILE A 244 -19.72 3.01 -17.15
N TYR A 245 -18.73 3.62 -16.47
CA TYR A 245 -17.69 4.41 -17.14
C TYR A 245 -17.02 3.60 -18.25
N TRP A 246 -16.52 2.40 -17.97
CA TRP A 246 -15.81 1.60 -18.98
C TRP A 246 -16.69 1.17 -20.16
N GLN A 247 -17.99 0.96 -19.95
CA GLN A 247 -18.91 0.56 -21.02
C GLN A 247 -19.37 1.75 -21.87
N PHE A 248 -19.59 2.92 -21.25
CA PHE A 248 -20.28 4.04 -21.90
C PHE A 248 -19.40 5.26 -22.21
N VAL A 249 -18.12 5.28 -21.80
CA VAL A 249 -17.26 6.44 -22.07
C VAL A 249 -17.08 6.70 -23.57
N SER A 250 -16.88 5.66 -24.39
CA SER A 250 -16.79 5.81 -25.85
C SER A 250 -18.08 6.36 -26.45
N VAL A 251 -19.23 5.88 -25.96
CA VAL A 251 -20.56 6.34 -26.40
C VAL A 251 -20.78 7.80 -26.02
N SER A 252 -20.49 8.17 -24.78
CA SER A 252 -20.61 9.55 -24.29
C SER A 252 -19.71 10.51 -25.07
N VAL A 253 -18.47 10.13 -25.36
CA VAL A 253 -17.53 10.97 -26.11
C VAL A 253 -17.94 11.08 -27.57
N ALA A 254 -18.42 9.99 -28.18
CA ALA A 254 -18.96 10.00 -29.53
C ALA A 254 -20.16 10.97 -29.63
N GLU A 255 -21.08 10.93 -28.67
CA GLU A 255 -22.22 11.85 -28.60
C GLU A 255 -21.80 13.31 -28.36
N SER A 256 -20.97 13.59 -27.36
CA SER A 256 -20.74 14.97 -26.90
C SER A 256 -19.68 15.72 -27.71
N VAL A 257 -18.65 15.02 -28.19
CA VAL A 257 -17.49 15.64 -28.85
C VAL A 257 -17.51 15.44 -30.36
N PHE A 258 -17.89 14.24 -30.82
CA PHE A 258 -17.80 13.87 -32.23
C PHE A 258 -19.13 13.91 -32.97
N ASP A 259 -20.25 14.16 -32.26
CA ASP A 259 -21.62 14.15 -32.79
C ASP A 259 -21.90 12.89 -33.66
N ALA A 260 -21.48 11.74 -33.13
CA ALA A 260 -21.40 10.48 -33.85
C ALA A 260 -22.16 9.36 -33.14
N ALA A 261 -22.88 8.54 -33.91
CA ALA A 261 -23.59 7.36 -33.43
C ALA A 261 -22.77 6.07 -33.62
N PRO A 262 -23.02 5.00 -32.85
CA PRO A 262 -22.37 3.70 -33.05
C PRO A 262 -22.45 3.21 -34.50
N GLY A 263 -21.33 2.72 -35.04
CA GLY A 263 -21.23 2.25 -36.42
C GLY A 263 -20.93 3.32 -37.47
N THR A 264 -20.73 4.58 -37.06
CA THR A 264 -20.26 5.67 -37.94
C THR A 264 -18.74 5.87 -37.84
N PRO A 265 -18.06 6.42 -38.87
CA PRO A 265 -16.63 6.72 -38.79
C PRO A 265 -16.24 7.61 -37.60
N GLY A 266 -17.09 8.58 -37.24
CA GLY A 266 -16.85 9.44 -36.07
C GLY A 266 -16.88 8.67 -34.73
N TYR A 267 -17.56 7.53 -34.67
CA TYR A 267 -17.53 6.65 -33.49
C TYR A 267 -16.20 5.91 -33.36
N GLU A 268 -15.56 5.54 -34.48
CA GLU A 268 -14.22 4.94 -34.47
C GLU A 268 -13.17 5.94 -33.96
N ASP A 269 -13.26 7.20 -34.41
CA ASP A 269 -12.41 8.29 -33.92
C ASP A 269 -12.62 8.54 -32.41
N ALA A 270 -13.88 8.53 -31.95
CA ALA A 270 -14.23 8.66 -30.54
C ALA A 270 -13.70 7.49 -29.69
N ALA A 271 -13.77 6.26 -30.20
CA ALA A 271 -13.20 5.09 -29.54
C ALA A 271 -11.67 5.17 -29.44
N GLY A 272 -10.99 5.63 -30.49
CA GLY A 272 -9.55 5.89 -30.48
C GLY A 272 -9.18 6.98 -29.46
N TRP A 273 -9.92 8.09 -29.41
CA TRP A 273 -9.71 9.16 -28.44
C TRP A 273 -9.94 8.70 -26.99
N THR A 274 -10.97 7.87 -26.78
CA THR A 274 -11.24 7.24 -25.49
C THR A 274 -10.08 6.36 -25.04
N GLY A 275 -9.42 5.65 -25.96
CA GLY A 275 -8.17 4.93 -25.67
C GLY A 275 -7.08 5.85 -25.12
N LEU A 276 -6.90 7.03 -25.72
CA LEU A 276 -5.96 8.04 -25.21
C LEU A 276 -6.38 8.59 -23.84
N MET A 277 -7.67 8.85 -23.62
CA MET A 277 -8.21 9.26 -22.31
C MET A 277 -7.91 8.21 -21.23
N ASN A 278 -8.11 6.93 -21.56
CA ASN A 278 -7.81 5.81 -20.67
C ASN A 278 -6.31 5.68 -20.37
N GLY A 279 -5.45 5.89 -21.38
CA GLY A 279 -4.01 6.02 -21.18
C GLY A 279 -3.65 7.20 -20.27
N GLY A 280 -4.33 8.34 -20.47
CA GLY A 280 -4.15 9.57 -19.71
C GLY A 280 -4.44 9.40 -18.22
N TYR A 281 -5.60 8.84 -17.84
CA TYR A 281 -5.88 8.64 -16.41
C TYR A 281 -4.92 7.61 -15.79
N ASN A 282 -4.52 6.55 -16.51
CA ASN A 282 -3.55 5.56 -16.01
C ASN A 282 -2.15 6.17 -15.81
N PHE A 283 -1.75 7.11 -16.66
CA PHE A 283 -0.52 7.89 -16.45
C PHE A 283 -0.63 8.74 -15.18
N VAL A 284 -1.76 9.41 -14.99
CA VAL A 284 -2.02 10.17 -13.75
C VAL A 284 -2.04 9.24 -12.53
N THR A 285 -2.57 8.03 -12.64
CA THR A 285 -2.53 7.01 -11.57
C THR A 285 -1.10 6.69 -11.16
N MET A 286 -0.22 6.43 -12.14
CA MET A 286 1.19 6.14 -11.90
C MET A 286 1.86 7.28 -11.09
N VAL A 287 1.61 8.54 -11.47
CA VAL A 287 2.21 9.71 -10.82
C VAL A 287 1.57 10.01 -9.46
N SER A 288 0.24 10.01 -9.38
CA SER A 288 -0.52 10.41 -8.19
C SER A 288 -0.33 9.46 -7.01
N ALA A 289 -0.07 8.17 -7.24
CA ALA A 289 0.18 7.18 -6.19
C ALA A 289 1.31 7.60 -5.22
N MET A 290 2.32 8.34 -5.69
CA MET A 290 3.42 8.86 -4.86
C MET A 290 2.99 9.97 -3.90
N PHE A 291 1.98 10.76 -4.28
CA PHE A 291 1.47 11.89 -3.50
C PHE A 291 0.34 11.51 -2.53
N LEU A 292 -0.31 10.37 -2.76
CA LEU A 292 -1.35 9.86 -1.87
C LEU A 292 -0.80 9.45 -0.50
N LEU A 293 0.48 9.04 -0.39
CA LEU A 293 1.05 8.55 0.87
C LEU A 293 1.12 9.65 1.96
N PRO A 294 1.74 10.83 1.72
CA PRO A 294 1.73 11.91 2.70
C PRO A 294 0.32 12.36 3.09
N LEU A 295 -0.62 12.39 2.12
CA LEU A 295 -2.01 12.74 2.37
C LEU A 295 -2.68 11.72 3.29
N CYS A 296 -2.46 10.42 3.05
CA CYS A 296 -2.97 9.35 3.89
C CYS A 296 -2.42 9.42 5.31
N HIS A 297 -1.15 9.81 5.49
CA HIS A 297 -0.57 10.04 6.82
C HIS A 297 -1.18 11.26 7.53
N ARG A 298 -1.47 12.34 6.80
CA ARG A 298 -1.98 13.58 7.38
C ARG A 298 -3.48 13.55 7.67
N PHE A 299 -4.27 12.98 6.77
CA PHE A 299 -5.74 13.04 6.82
C PHE A 299 -6.41 11.68 7.05
N GLY A 300 -5.65 10.59 6.99
CA GLY A 300 -6.13 9.22 7.11
C GLY A 300 -6.68 8.66 5.79
N GLY A 301 -6.43 7.37 5.54
CA GLY A 301 -6.81 6.70 4.29
C GLY A 301 -8.30 6.82 3.94
N LYS A 302 -9.19 6.71 4.93
CA LYS A 302 -10.64 6.88 4.76
C LYS A 302 -11.00 8.22 4.11
N ARG A 303 -10.51 9.34 4.66
CA ARG A 303 -10.86 10.68 4.20
C ARG A 303 -10.22 10.99 2.86
N VAL A 304 -8.98 10.53 2.65
CA VAL A 304 -8.29 10.67 1.37
C VAL A 304 -9.06 9.93 0.28
N HIS A 305 -9.44 8.67 0.51
CA HIS A 305 -10.19 7.88 -0.47
C HIS A 305 -11.55 8.50 -0.79
N ALA A 306 -12.30 8.93 0.23
CA ALA A 306 -13.56 9.66 0.04
C ALA A 306 -13.37 10.95 -0.79
N GLY A 307 -12.31 11.73 -0.50
CA GLY A 307 -11.98 12.94 -1.25
C GLY A 307 -11.65 12.65 -2.72
N THR A 308 -10.91 11.56 -2.99
CA THR A 308 -10.59 11.17 -4.38
C THR A 308 -11.82 10.65 -5.13
N LEU A 309 -12.73 9.94 -4.46
CA LEU A 309 -14.00 9.51 -5.04
C LEU A 309 -14.88 10.69 -5.41
N ALA A 310 -14.99 11.69 -4.53
CA ALA A 310 -15.72 12.92 -4.80
C ALA A 310 -15.11 13.69 -5.99
N LEU A 311 -13.77 13.78 -6.05
CA LEU A 311 -13.07 14.41 -7.17
C LEU A 311 -13.35 13.71 -8.51
N ALA A 312 -13.34 12.37 -8.54
CA ALA A 312 -13.69 11.62 -9.75
C ALA A 312 -15.19 11.75 -10.08
N GLY A 313 -16.07 11.79 -9.09
CA GLY A 313 -17.49 12.06 -9.29
C GLY A 313 -17.75 13.40 -9.99
N ILE A 314 -17.11 14.46 -9.51
CA ILE A 314 -17.15 15.79 -10.16
C ILE A 314 -16.53 15.74 -11.56
N SER A 315 -15.44 15.00 -11.72
CA SER A 315 -14.74 14.87 -13.00
C SER A 315 -15.61 14.18 -14.06
N LEU A 316 -16.31 13.09 -13.71
CA LEU A 316 -17.23 12.41 -14.63
C LEU A 316 -18.49 13.24 -14.91
N ALA A 317 -19.03 13.93 -13.90
CA ALA A 317 -20.12 14.87 -14.13
C ALA A 317 -19.71 16.00 -15.11
N ALA A 318 -18.49 16.55 -14.97
CA ALA A 318 -17.96 17.52 -15.92
C ALA A 318 -17.78 16.90 -17.31
N LEU A 319 -17.23 15.69 -17.41
CA LEU A 319 -17.03 14.99 -18.68
C LEU A 319 -18.32 14.87 -19.50
N SER A 320 -19.46 14.61 -18.85
CA SER A 320 -20.77 14.51 -19.53
C SER A 320 -21.23 15.77 -20.26
N THR A 321 -20.59 16.92 -19.99
CA THR A 321 -20.95 18.23 -20.56
C THR A 321 -19.87 18.80 -21.49
N ILE A 322 -18.72 18.14 -21.62
CA ILE A 322 -17.60 18.62 -22.45
C ILE A 322 -17.83 18.24 -23.91
N ASN A 323 -17.80 19.26 -24.78
CA ASN A 323 -17.95 19.11 -26.22
C ASN A 323 -16.63 19.34 -26.99
N THR A 324 -15.53 19.60 -26.28
CA THR A 324 -14.22 19.86 -26.87
C THR A 324 -13.28 18.71 -26.59
N GLN A 325 -12.76 18.09 -27.66
CA GLN A 325 -11.90 16.91 -27.61
C GLN A 325 -10.75 17.05 -26.60
N ALA A 326 -9.94 18.10 -26.70
CA ALA A 326 -8.80 18.30 -25.81
C ALA A 326 -9.19 18.45 -24.32
N LEU A 327 -10.36 19.02 -24.02
CA LEU A 327 -10.80 19.25 -22.65
C LEU A 327 -11.24 17.96 -21.94
N THR A 328 -11.56 16.88 -22.66
CA THR A 328 -11.95 15.60 -22.04
C THR A 328 -10.80 14.94 -21.28
N LEU A 329 -9.55 15.34 -21.53
CA LEU A 329 -8.37 14.89 -20.79
C LEU A 329 -8.30 15.50 -19.37
N VAL A 330 -8.96 16.63 -19.10
CA VAL A 330 -8.94 17.27 -17.78
C VAL A 330 -9.65 16.40 -16.73
N PRO A 331 -10.88 15.90 -16.96
CA PRO A 331 -11.51 14.89 -16.09
C PRO A 331 -10.66 13.65 -15.80
N MET A 332 -9.80 13.25 -16.74
CA MET A 332 -8.94 12.08 -16.57
C MET A 332 -7.88 12.28 -15.47
N ILE A 333 -7.57 13.52 -15.10
CA ILE A 333 -6.71 13.82 -13.95
C ILE A 333 -7.40 13.39 -12.65
N GLY A 334 -8.65 13.83 -12.44
CA GLY A 334 -9.42 13.47 -11.25
C GLY A 334 -9.70 11.97 -11.18
N LEU A 335 -10.07 11.36 -12.32
CA LEU A 335 -10.28 9.92 -12.42
C LEU A 335 -8.98 9.14 -12.13
N GLY A 336 -7.84 9.58 -12.64
CA GLY A 336 -6.54 8.93 -12.43
C GLY A 336 -6.07 8.97 -10.99
N ILE A 337 -6.29 10.09 -10.29
CA ILE A 337 -6.04 10.23 -8.84
C ILE A 337 -6.95 9.28 -8.05
N CYS A 338 -8.24 9.20 -8.42
CA CYS A 338 -9.17 8.26 -7.81
C CYS A 338 -8.78 6.81 -8.05
N TRP A 339 -8.40 6.45 -9.27
CA TRP A 339 -7.97 5.10 -9.60
C TRP A 339 -6.75 4.68 -8.78
N ALA A 340 -5.77 5.57 -8.58
CA ALA A 340 -4.62 5.31 -7.70
C ALA A 340 -5.05 5.03 -6.25
N SER A 341 -6.07 5.73 -5.78
CA SER A 341 -6.67 5.48 -4.47
C SER A 341 -7.40 4.13 -4.44
N MET A 342 -8.27 3.85 -5.41
CA MET A 342 -9.10 2.64 -5.50
C MET A 342 -8.27 1.35 -5.47
N VAL A 343 -7.12 1.34 -6.14
CA VAL A 343 -6.25 0.16 -6.22
C VAL A 343 -5.22 0.07 -5.08
N GLY A 344 -5.22 1.02 -4.13
CA GLY A 344 -4.24 1.05 -3.02
C GLY A 344 -4.87 1.23 -1.64
N VAL A 345 -5.60 2.32 -1.43
CA VAL A 345 -6.08 2.74 -0.10
C VAL A 345 -7.09 1.77 0.52
N PRO A 346 -8.10 1.22 -0.20
CA PRO A 346 -9.01 0.24 0.37
C PRO A 346 -8.31 -1.05 0.84
N TYR A 347 -7.35 -1.56 0.04
CA TYR A 347 -6.57 -2.74 0.41
C TYR A 347 -5.75 -2.49 1.68
N LEU A 348 -5.17 -1.30 1.78
CA LEU A 348 -4.47 -0.85 2.98
C LEU A 348 -5.42 -0.80 4.20
N MET A 349 -6.63 -0.27 4.04
CA MET A 349 -7.61 -0.22 5.11
C MET A 349 -8.02 -1.63 5.57
N VAL A 350 -8.27 -2.55 4.64
CA VAL A 350 -8.61 -3.94 4.96
C VAL A 350 -7.44 -4.66 5.63
N ALA A 351 -6.21 -4.46 5.16
CA ALA A 351 -5.03 -5.01 5.81
C ALA A 351 -4.96 -4.62 7.29
N SER A 352 -5.40 -3.40 7.64
CA SER A 352 -5.48 -2.89 9.03
C SER A 352 -6.70 -3.35 9.84
N MET A 353 -7.57 -4.17 9.27
CA MET A 353 -8.80 -4.67 9.91
C MET A 353 -8.79 -6.19 10.11
N VAL A 354 -7.85 -6.91 9.50
CA VAL A 354 -7.88 -8.38 9.43
C VAL A 354 -6.64 -9.02 10.06
N PRO A 355 -6.76 -10.25 10.59
CA PRO A 355 -5.62 -11.02 11.10
C PRO A 355 -4.60 -11.34 10.01
N ARG A 356 -3.30 -11.35 10.35
CA ARG A 356 -2.22 -11.55 9.36
C ARG A 356 -2.27 -12.95 8.75
N GLU A 357 -2.69 -13.93 9.52
CA GLU A 357 -2.74 -15.35 9.16
C GLU A 357 -3.82 -15.63 8.10
N ARG A 358 -4.81 -14.73 7.99
CA ARG A 358 -5.95 -14.83 7.06
C ARG A 358 -5.97 -13.69 6.04
N THR A 359 -4.84 -13.00 5.85
CA THR A 359 -4.75 -11.88 4.91
C THR A 359 -5.21 -12.30 3.51
N GLY A 360 -4.78 -13.49 3.03
CA GLY A 360 -5.11 -13.95 1.69
C GLY A 360 -6.60 -14.10 1.46
N VAL A 361 -7.32 -14.79 2.35
CA VAL A 361 -8.78 -14.96 2.19
C VAL A 361 -9.52 -13.61 2.23
N TYR A 362 -9.12 -12.67 3.09
CA TYR A 362 -9.79 -11.37 3.19
C TYR A 362 -9.49 -10.43 2.01
N MET A 363 -8.28 -10.48 1.44
CA MET A 363 -7.95 -9.77 0.21
C MET A 363 -8.79 -10.31 -0.96
N GLY A 364 -9.00 -11.62 -1.02
CA GLY A 364 -9.88 -12.23 -2.02
C GLY A 364 -11.37 -11.91 -1.81
N ILE A 365 -11.84 -11.82 -0.56
CA ILE A 365 -13.20 -11.34 -0.25
C ILE A 365 -13.36 -9.87 -0.67
N LEU A 366 -12.34 -9.04 -0.48
CA LEU A 366 -12.37 -7.66 -0.96
C LEU A 366 -12.60 -7.63 -2.48
N ASN A 367 -12.00 -8.55 -3.24
CA ASN A 367 -12.28 -8.67 -4.67
C ASN A 367 -13.72 -9.13 -4.98
N MET A 368 -14.33 -9.98 -4.15
CA MET A 368 -15.76 -10.29 -4.29
C MET A 368 -16.60 -9.01 -4.17
N MET A 369 -16.23 -8.09 -3.26
CA MET A 369 -16.89 -6.79 -3.10
C MET A 369 -16.69 -5.85 -4.31
N ILE A 370 -15.69 -6.11 -5.15
CA ILE A 370 -15.45 -5.38 -6.42
C ILE A 370 -16.35 -5.93 -7.52
N VAL A 371 -16.40 -7.27 -7.63
CA VAL A 371 -17.05 -7.96 -8.74
C VAL A 371 -18.57 -8.02 -8.60
N VAL A 372 -19.09 -8.26 -7.40
CA VAL A 372 -20.55 -8.36 -7.19
C VAL A 372 -21.28 -7.11 -7.70
N PRO A 373 -20.84 -5.88 -7.41
CA PRO A 373 -21.43 -4.67 -8.00
C PRO A 373 -21.37 -4.63 -9.52
N MET A 374 -20.28 -5.11 -10.14
CA MET A 374 -20.17 -5.17 -11.61
C MET A 374 -21.20 -6.14 -12.20
N LEU A 375 -21.39 -7.31 -11.60
CA LEU A 375 -22.40 -8.27 -12.04
C LEU A 375 -23.82 -7.72 -11.88
N ILE A 376 -24.09 -7.02 -10.78
CA ILE A 376 -25.38 -6.35 -10.58
C ILE A 376 -25.56 -5.27 -11.65
N GLN A 377 -24.54 -4.47 -11.95
CA GLN A 377 -24.58 -3.48 -13.03
C GLN A 377 -24.91 -4.15 -14.37
N THR A 378 -24.21 -5.24 -14.74
CA THR A 378 -24.46 -5.94 -16.02
C THR A 378 -25.93 -6.35 -16.18
N LEU A 379 -26.57 -6.79 -15.10
CA LEU A 379 -27.95 -7.27 -15.13
C LEU A 379 -29.00 -6.15 -15.04
N THR A 380 -28.65 -5.00 -14.45
CA THR A 380 -29.64 -3.94 -14.14
C THR A 380 -29.51 -2.72 -15.03
N PHE A 381 -28.31 -2.43 -15.54
CA PHE A 381 -28.03 -1.15 -16.17
C PHE A 381 -28.67 -0.96 -17.54
N GLY A 382 -28.86 -2.03 -18.33
CA GLY A 382 -29.58 -1.93 -19.60
C GLY A 382 -30.98 -1.35 -19.40
N TRP A 383 -31.74 -1.87 -18.45
CA TRP A 383 -33.06 -1.32 -18.11
C TRP A 383 -32.99 0.15 -17.63
N ILE A 384 -31.99 0.50 -16.82
CA ILE A 384 -31.77 1.88 -16.36
C ILE A 384 -31.46 2.81 -17.55
N PHE A 385 -30.62 2.35 -18.48
CA PHE A 385 -30.23 3.10 -19.66
C PHE A 385 -31.43 3.40 -20.56
N ASP A 386 -32.24 2.38 -20.84
CA ASP A 386 -33.41 2.48 -21.73
C ASP A 386 -34.57 3.28 -21.10
N ASN A 387 -34.75 3.21 -19.78
CA ASN A 387 -35.96 3.76 -19.13
C ASN A 387 -35.72 5.03 -18.30
N LEU A 388 -34.49 5.29 -17.85
CA LEU A 388 -34.18 6.39 -16.92
C LEU A 388 -33.14 7.39 -17.44
N LEU A 389 -32.40 7.05 -18.50
CA LEU A 389 -31.28 7.86 -19.00
C LEU A 389 -31.45 8.35 -20.45
N ASP A 390 -32.65 8.19 -21.02
CA ASP A 390 -32.99 8.57 -22.40
C ASP A 390 -32.08 7.93 -23.46
N GLU A 391 -31.50 6.76 -23.17
CA GLU A 391 -30.54 6.07 -24.05
C GLU A 391 -29.30 6.92 -24.41
N ARG A 392 -28.93 7.89 -23.56
CA ARG A 392 -27.77 8.77 -23.78
C ARG A 392 -26.55 8.33 -22.97
N GLY A 393 -25.44 8.10 -23.65
CA GLY A 393 -24.14 7.80 -23.03
C GLY A 393 -23.66 8.93 -22.12
N THR A 394 -23.91 10.18 -22.49
CA THR A 394 -23.65 11.36 -21.64
C THR A 394 -24.36 11.30 -20.27
N ASN A 395 -25.64 10.90 -20.25
CA ASN A 395 -26.40 10.70 -19.01
C ASN A 395 -25.88 9.51 -18.20
N ALA A 396 -25.44 8.43 -18.86
CA ALA A 396 -24.79 7.30 -18.19
C ALA A 396 -23.51 7.72 -17.45
N ILE A 397 -22.67 8.55 -18.08
CA ILE A 397 -21.45 9.08 -17.44
C ILE A 397 -21.78 10.04 -16.28
N LEU A 398 -22.83 10.86 -16.40
CA LEU A 398 -23.31 11.69 -15.30
C LEU A 398 -23.75 10.84 -14.10
N LEU A 399 -24.54 9.77 -14.34
CA LEU A 399 -24.95 8.84 -13.28
C LEU A 399 -23.74 8.16 -12.62
N ALA A 400 -22.73 7.76 -13.40
CA ALA A 400 -21.48 7.24 -12.84
C ALA A 400 -20.82 8.27 -11.91
N GLY A 401 -20.79 9.56 -12.29
CA GLY A 401 -20.30 10.64 -11.45
C GLY A 401 -21.08 10.79 -10.13
N VAL A 402 -22.41 10.72 -10.19
CA VAL A 402 -23.29 10.76 -9.01
C VAL A 402 -23.03 9.57 -8.09
N LEU A 403 -22.93 8.36 -8.64
CA LEU A 403 -22.64 7.15 -7.88
C LEU A 403 -21.28 7.20 -7.19
N LEU A 404 -20.23 7.76 -7.83
CA LEU A 404 -18.95 8.00 -7.16
C LEU A 404 -19.07 9.02 -6.01
N GLY A 405 -19.93 10.04 -6.15
CA GLY A 405 -20.30 10.93 -5.05
C GLY A 405 -20.96 10.19 -3.89
N CYS A 406 -21.91 9.30 -4.18
CA CYS A 406 -22.53 8.42 -3.18
C CYS A 406 -21.50 7.50 -2.51
N ALA A 407 -20.57 6.93 -3.29
CA ALA A 407 -19.46 6.13 -2.77
C ALA A 407 -18.58 6.94 -1.81
N ALA A 408 -18.28 8.20 -2.13
CA ALA A 408 -17.52 9.10 -1.27
C ALA A 408 -18.22 9.32 0.08
N VAL A 409 -19.53 9.57 0.07
CA VAL A 409 -20.33 9.73 1.30
C VAL A 409 -20.37 8.43 2.11
N ALA A 410 -20.64 7.29 1.46
CA ALA A 410 -20.62 5.98 2.11
C ALA A 410 -19.25 5.67 2.74
N MET A 411 -18.17 6.06 2.06
CA MET A 411 -16.80 5.87 2.55
C MET A 411 -16.54 6.62 3.86
N LEU A 412 -17.17 7.79 4.09
CA LEU A 412 -17.02 8.54 5.34
C LEU A 412 -17.60 7.80 6.55
N TRP A 413 -18.60 6.94 6.34
CA TRP A 413 -19.24 6.12 7.37
C TRP A 413 -18.45 4.88 7.79
N VAL A 414 -17.39 4.53 7.05
CA VAL A 414 -16.51 3.40 7.39
C VAL A 414 -15.86 3.65 8.75
N ASN A 415 -15.96 2.65 9.62
CA ASN A 415 -15.34 2.69 10.93
C ASN A 415 -13.83 2.53 10.77
N SER A 416 -13.07 3.31 11.53
CA SER A 416 -11.67 2.97 11.78
C SER A 416 -11.62 1.67 12.59
N PRO A 417 -10.58 0.83 12.41
CA PRO A 417 -10.38 -0.34 13.26
C PRO A 417 -10.48 0.04 14.75
N PRO A 418 -11.14 -0.77 15.60
CA PRO A 418 -11.14 -0.56 17.06
C PRO A 418 -9.69 -0.46 17.57
N LYS A 419 -9.42 0.41 18.57
CA LYS A 419 -8.09 0.54 19.18
C LYS A 419 -7.65 -0.73 19.92
N ASP A 420 -8.61 -1.61 20.22
CA ASP A 420 -8.49 -2.69 21.21
C ASP A 420 -8.44 -4.08 20.53
N GLU A 421 -8.80 -4.15 19.25
CA GLU A 421 -8.57 -5.32 18.41
C GLU A 421 -7.29 -5.06 17.65
N ASP A 422 -6.20 -5.59 18.20
CA ASP A 422 -4.84 -5.46 17.69
C ASP A 422 -4.70 -6.19 16.33
N SER A 423 -5.33 -5.64 15.29
CA SER A 423 -4.86 -5.84 13.93
C SER A 423 -3.41 -5.38 13.94
N SER A 424 -2.52 -6.33 13.69
CA SER A 424 -1.08 -6.08 13.65
C SER A 424 -0.67 -5.26 12.43
N VAL A 425 -1.56 -4.44 11.87
CA VAL A 425 -1.35 -3.52 10.77
C VAL A 425 -1.93 -2.15 11.17
N MET A 426 -1.09 -1.12 11.22
CA MET A 426 -1.41 0.20 11.76
C MET A 426 -2.67 0.83 11.13
N PRO A 427 -3.67 1.24 11.93
CA PRO A 427 -4.76 2.08 11.45
C PRO A 427 -4.28 3.51 11.14
N LEU A 428 -4.33 3.94 9.88
CA LEU A 428 -4.00 5.31 9.44
C LEU A 428 -4.91 6.41 9.99
N ALA A 429 -5.93 6.06 10.77
CA ALA A 429 -6.85 7.02 11.40
C ALA A 429 -6.53 7.27 12.88
N ALA A 430 -5.63 6.49 13.48
CA ALA A 430 -5.18 6.79 14.83
C ALA A 430 -4.16 7.94 14.76
N ARG A 431 -4.50 9.08 15.38
CA ARG A 431 -3.45 9.98 15.89
C ARG A 431 -2.43 9.10 16.61
N ARG A 432 -1.15 9.29 16.33
CA ARG A 432 -0.04 8.66 17.06
C ARG A 432 -0.24 8.91 18.56
N GLU A 433 -0.86 7.97 19.22
CA GLU A 433 -1.04 7.84 20.66
C GLU A 433 -0.97 6.32 20.84
N ILE A 434 0.15 5.70 21.22
CA ILE A 434 1.14 6.07 22.24
C ILE A 434 2.49 5.42 21.84
N THR A 435 3.53 6.21 21.62
CA THR A 435 4.90 5.81 22.00
C THR A 435 5.06 6.39 23.40
N VAL A 436 5.27 5.55 24.42
CA VAL A 436 5.24 5.97 25.84
C VAL A 436 6.06 7.25 26.07
N TYR A 437 7.12 7.46 25.29
CA TYR A 437 7.90 8.70 25.24
C TYR A 437 8.12 9.17 23.80
N ASP A 438 7.96 10.47 23.53
CA ASP A 438 8.36 11.09 22.25
C ASP A 438 9.86 11.42 22.22
N ARG A 439 10.43 11.66 23.41
CA ARG A 439 11.82 12.06 23.61
C ARG A 439 12.43 11.29 24.79
N VAL A 440 13.63 10.74 24.59
CA VAL A 440 14.45 10.14 25.63
C VAL A 440 15.68 11.01 25.83
N ILE A 441 15.85 11.57 27.02
CA ILE A 441 16.95 12.45 27.38
C ILE A 441 17.89 11.65 28.25
N VAL A 442 19.19 11.62 27.94
CA VAL A 442 20.18 10.90 28.72
C VAL A 442 21.35 11.80 29.09
N GLY A 443 21.70 11.80 30.37
CA GLY A 443 22.89 12.49 30.87
C GLY A 443 24.14 11.64 30.69
N SER A 444 25.20 12.20 30.11
CA SER A 444 26.48 11.50 30.00
C SER A 444 27.68 12.42 30.14
N ASP A 445 28.64 11.99 30.96
CA ASP A 445 29.99 12.57 31.11
C ASP A 445 31.07 11.75 30.36
N GLY A 446 30.66 10.73 29.60
CA GLY A 446 31.55 9.84 28.84
C GLY A 446 32.30 8.80 29.69
N SER A 447 31.97 8.67 30.98
CA SER A 447 32.45 7.60 31.85
C SER A 447 31.82 6.24 31.50
N PRO A 448 32.43 5.10 31.86
CA PRO A 448 31.86 3.77 31.59
C PRO A 448 30.44 3.58 32.15
N SER A 449 30.18 4.11 33.35
CA SER A 449 28.85 4.08 33.98
C SER A 449 27.83 4.91 33.19
N ALA A 450 28.23 6.09 32.71
CA ALA A 450 27.37 6.92 31.86
C ALA A 450 27.09 6.26 30.51
N LEU A 451 28.08 5.62 29.88
CA LEU A 451 27.89 4.89 28.62
C LEU A 451 26.90 3.73 28.78
N TYR A 452 26.91 3.03 29.91
CA TYR A 452 25.90 2.02 30.19
C TYR A 452 24.49 2.62 30.31
N ALA A 453 24.34 3.78 30.97
CA ALA A 453 23.06 4.48 31.00
C ALA A 453 22.61 4.92 29.60
N VAL A 454 23.55 5.34 28.73
CA VAL A 454 23.28 5.64 27.31
C VAL A 454 22.84 4.40 26.54
N ALA A 455 23.45 3.24 26.76
CA ALA A 455 23.02 1.98 26.16
C ALA A 455 21.60 1.57 26.59
N ARG A 456 21.24 1.79 27.86
CA ARG A 456 19.85 1.58 28.32
C ARG A 456 18.87 2.59 27.72
N ALA A 457 19.26 3.86 27.61
CA ALA A 457 18.47 4.88 26.94
C ALA A 457 18.26 4.54 25.46
N HIS A 458 19.28 3.98 24.79
CA HIS A 458 19.20 3.49 23.42
C HIS A 458 18.13 2.40 23.27
N GLU A 459 18.13 1.39 24.12
CA GLU A 459 17.13 0.30 24.05
C GLU A 459 15.71 0.86 24.19
N VAL A 460 15.48 1.75 25.15
CA VAL A 460 14.17 2.36 25.38
C VAL A 460 13.77 3.26 24.20
N ALA A 461 14.70 4.07 23.68
CA ALA A 461 14.43 4.94 22.55
C ALA A 461 14.19 4.17 21.25
N ALA A 462 14.92 3.07 21.02
CA ALA A 462 14.74 2.20 19.85
C ALA A 462 13.42 1.42 19.92
N ALA A 463 12.99 1.03 21.12
CA ALA A 463 11.69 0.41 21.33
C ALA A 463 10.53 1.41 21.16
N ALA A 464 10.71 2.63 21.63
CA ALA A 464 9.72 3.71 21.53
C ALA A 464 9.76 4.48 20.20
N GLU A 465 10.69 4.16 19.29
CA GLU A 465 11.01 4.98 18.11
C GLU A 465 11.14 6.47 18.48
N ALA A 466 11.77 6.78 19.61
CA ALA A 466 11.85 8.14 20.16
C ALA A 466 13.03 8.94 19.58
N ARG A 467 13.00 10.26 19.79
CA ARG A 467 14.20 11.09 19.63
C ARG A 467 15.10 10.92 20.85
N VAL A 468 16.41 10.87 20.67
CA VAL A 468 17.37 10.80 21.78
C VAL A 468 18.10 12.13 21.90
N VAL A 469 18.17 12.67 23.12
CA VAL A 469 18.95 13.87 23.43
C VAL A 469 20.04 13.49 24.42
N VAL A 470 21.29 13.53 23.99
CA VAL A 470 22.45 13.28 24.86
C VAL A 470 22.90 14.61 25.42
N VAL A 471 22.81 14.76 26.75
CA VAL A 471 23.16 16.00 27.46
C VAL A 471 24.46 15.80 28.23
N THR A 472 25.44 16.64 27.96
CA THR A 472 26.72 16.67 28.67
C THR A 472 26.94 18.05 29.28
N ALA A 473 27.05 18.11 30.60
CA ALA A 473 27.31 19.34 31.32
C ALA A 473 28.79 19.50 31.68
N TYR A 474 29.28 20.75 31.74
CA TYR A 474 30.68 21.06 32.05
C TYR A 474 30.84 22.31 32.90
N SER A 475 31.94 22.38 33.65
CA SER A 475 32.34 23.59 34.38
C SER A 475 33.14 24.53 33.46
N PRO A 476 32.75 25.80 33.33
CA PRO A 476 33.54 26.80 32.61
C PRO A 476 34.80 27.22 33.39
N GLU A 477 34.82 27.02 34.71
CA GLU A 477 35.94 27.35 35.59
C GLU A 477 36.82 26.12 35.82
N GLY A 478 38.04 26.13 35.26
CA GLY A 478 39.06 25.10 35.43
C GLY A 478 40.11 25.12 34.31
N ALA A 479 41.40 25.18 34.67
CA ALA A 479 42.51 25.28 33.72
C ALA A 479 42.96 23.93 33.11
N VAL A 480 42.19 22.86 33.32
CA VAL A 480 42.59 21.48 32.99
C VAL A 480 41.67 20.93 31.91
N ASP A 481 42.21 20.71 30.72
CA ASP A 481 41.45 20.22 29.55
C ASP A 481 41.23 18.69 29.58
N ARG A 482 41.27 18.08 30.79
CA ARG A 482 41.16 16.64 31.03
C ARG A 482 40.11 16.35 32.11
N PRO A 483 39.38 15.23 32.02
CA PRO A 483 38.42 14.84 33.04
C PRO A 483 39.12 14.60 34.38
N VAL A 484 38.53 15.10 35.48
CA VAL A 484 39.02 14.87 36.84
C VAL A 484 38.01 13.99 37.57
N GLN A 485 38.47 12.91 38.20
CA GLN A 485 37.64 12.07 39.06
C GLN A 485 37.59 12.66 40.46
N VAL A 486 36.39 13.02 40.94
CA VAL A 486 36.16 13.53 42.30
C VAL A 486 34.96 12.81 42.87
N GLY A 487 35.13 12.10 43.99
CA GLY A 487 34.03 11.40 44.66
C GLY A 487 33.29 10.39 43.76
N GLY A 488 34.00 9.71 42.86
CA GLY A 488 33.42 8.74 41.91
C GLY A 488 32.66 9.35 40.73
N ARG A 489 32.72 10.69 40.56
CA ARG A 489 32.15 11.42 39.42
C ARG A 489 33.25 11.94 38.49
N GLN A 490 32.99 11.87 37.20
CA GLN A 490 33.84 12.49 36.19
C GLN A 490 33.41 13.95 35.98
N LEU A 491 34.24 14.89 36.46
CA LEU A 491 34.06 16.31 36.22
C LEU A 491 34.73 16.71 34.91
N LEU A 492 33.96 17.37 34.04
CA LEU A 492 34.42 17.88 32.76
C LEU A 492 34.65 19.39 32.89
N TYR A 493 35.90 19.81 32.66
CA TYR A 493 36.31 21.21 32.62
C TYR A 493 36.55 21.62 31.18
N GLY A 494 35.97 22.73 30.77
CA GLY A 494 36.08 23.22 29.40
C GLY A 494 35.16 22.51 28.40
N GLN A 495 34.81 23.24 27.34
CA GLN A 495 33.84 22.81 26.34
C GLN A 495 34.36 21.65 25.47
N GLU A 496 35.67 21.60 25.20
CA GLU A 496 36.29 20.54 24.40
C GLU A 496 36.24 19.18 25.11
N ALA A 497 36.44 19.14 26.42
CA ALA A 497 36.27 17.91 27.20
C ALA A 497 34.83 17.38 27.12
N ALA A 498 33.84 18.28 27.18
CA ALA A 498 32.43 17.94 27.04
C ALA A 498 32.07 17.43 25.63
N ARG A 499 32.61 18.06 24.59
CA ARG A 499 32.44 17.60 23.20
C ARG A 499 32.99 16.19 22.97
N ARG A 500 34.14 15.87 23.56
CA ARG A 500 34.71 14.51 23.48
C ARG A 500 33.82 13.48 24.20
N ALA A 501 33.28 13.84 25.35
CA ALA A 501 32.39 12.97 26.12
C ALA A 501 31.04 12.70 25.41
N VAL A 502 30.40 13.73 24.85
CA VAL A 502 29.14 13.56 24.10
C VAL A 502 29.36 12.74 22.83
N HIS A 503 30.45 12.97 22.10
CA HIS A 503 30.77 12.19 20.89
C HIS A 503 30.97 10.70 21.20
N ARG A 504 31.64 10.37 22.31
CA ARG A 504 31.79 8.98 22.76
C ARG A 504 30.42 8.35 23.07
N SER A 505 29.52 9.11 23.69
CA SER A 505 28.19 8.64 24.07
C SER A 505 27.29 8.40 22.87
N VAL A 506 27.36 9.28 21.86
CA VAL A 506 26.58 9.13 20.61
C VAL A 506 27.04 7.91 19.81
N ALA A 507 28.31 7.53 19.89
CA ALA A 507 28.81 6.34 19.21
C ALA A 507 28.12 5.03 19.68
N GLU A 508 27.58 5.01 20.90
CA GLU A 508 26.80 3.87 21.43
C GLU A 508 25.38 3.81 20.83
N LEU A 509 24.90 4.89 20.21
CA LEU A 509 23.54 4.99 19.67
C LEU A 509 23.46 4.50 18.22
N THR A 510 23.50 3.18 18.02
CA THR A 510 23.69 2.54 16.70
C THR A 510 22.41 2.14 15.93
N SER A 511 21.22 2.36 16.49
CA SER A 511 19.97 1.77 15.96
C SER A 511 19.34 2.65 14.88
N ASP A 512 18.90 2.01 13.80
CA ASP A 512 18.13 2.63 12.71
C ASP A 512 16.69 3.02 13.12
N ARG A 513 16.26 2.65 14.33
CA ARG A 513 14.92 2.94 14.88
C ARG A 513 14.85 4.25 15.67
N ILE A 514 15.98 4.84 16.03
CA ILE A 514 16.02 6.14 16.69
C ILE A 514 15.71 7.21 15.64
N ARG A 515 14.67 8.02 15.87
CA ARG A 515 14.21 9.03 14.88
C ARG A 515 15.27 10.08 14.59
N GLU A 516 15.97 10.50 15.64
CA GLU A 516 16.90 11.63 15.64
C GLU A 516 17.78 11.58 16.89
N ILE A 517 19.05 11.93 16.76
CA ILE A 517 20.01 12.02 17.87
C ILE A 517 20.48 13.46 17.96
N GLU A 518 20.16 14.12 19.07
CA GLU A 518 20.56 15.49 19.37
C GLU A 518 21.67 15.49 20.42
N GLN A 519 22.68 16.35 20.23
CA GLN A 519 23.84 16.49 21.12
C GLN A 519 23.77 17.86 21.78
N VAL A 520 23.67 17.89 23.11
CA VAL A 520 23.53 19.14 23.86
C VAL A 520 24.66 19.24 24.87
N VAL A 521 25.50 20.27 24.72
CA VAL A 521 26.58 20.58 25.64
C VAL A 521 26.23 21.85 26.40
N VAL A 522 26.14 21.78 27.72
CA VAL A 522 25.63 22.88 28.58
C VAL A 522 26.67 23.25 29.63
N ALA A 523 26.95 24.55 29.79
CA ALA A 523 27.77 25.02 30.90
C ALA A 523 26.94 25.06 32.18
N GLY A 524 27.43 24.45 33.27
CA GLY A 524 26.76 24.48 34.57
C GLY A 524 26.70 23.13 35.28
N GLU A 525 25.81 23.04 36.27
CA GLU A 525 25.62 21.84 37.08
C GLU A 525 24.81 20.78 36.30
N PRO A 526 25.23 19.50 36.23
CA PRO A 526 24.58 18.51 35.38
C PRO A 526 23.11 18.25 35.68
N ALA A 527 22.67 18.26 36.94
CA ALA A 527 21.27 18.02 37.23
C ALA A 527 20.41 19.19 36.72
N ASP A 528 20.87 20.44 36.89
CA ASP A 528 20.16 21.61 36.37
C ASP A 528 20.10 21.61 34.84
N ALA A 529 21.20 21.27 34.17
CA ALA A 529 21.23 21.16 32.70
C ALA A 529 20.24 20.10 32.19
N LEU A 530 20.18 18.94 32.83
CA LEU A 530 19.25 17.86 32.46
C LEU A 530 17.79 18.24 32.72
N LEU A 531 17.51 18.88 33.85
CA LEU A 531 16.17 19.35 34.20
C LEU A 531 15.68 20.43 33.23
N GLU A 532 16.55 21.33 32.80
CA GLU A 532 16.19 22.37 31.83
C GLU A 532 15.84 21.79 30.46
N VAL A 533 16.66 20.85 29.96
CA VAL A 533 16.36 20.16 28.69
C VAL A 533 15.03 19.38 28.79
N ALA A 534 14.76 18.76 29.95
CA ALA A 534 13.54 17.99 30.18
C ALA A 534 12.25 18.84 30.26
N ARG A 535 12.33 20.12 30.64
CA ARG A 535 11.16 21.01 30.73
C ARG A 535 10.49 21.30 29.39
N THR A 536 11.20 21.09 28.29
CA THR A 536 10.71 21.44 26.95
C THR A 536 9.62 20.51 26.39
N SER A 537 9.37 19.34 27.00
CA SER A 537 8.32 18.40 26.55
C SER A 537 7.82 17.50 27.69
N THR A 538 6.49 17.40 27.84
CA THR A 538 5.82 16.57 28.85
C THR A 538 5.78 15.08 28.51
N ALA A 539 6.15 14.69 27.28
CA ALA A 539 6.21 13.30 26.83
C ALA A 539 7.67 12.82 26.74
N SER A 540 8.45 13.09 27.79
CA SER A 540 9.89 12.79 27.85
C SER A 540 10.21 11.72 28.90
N LEU A 541 11.23 10.89 28.64
CA LEU A 541 11.87 10.05 29.66
C LEU A 541 13.27 10.59 29.92
N LEU A 542 13.61 10.86 31.18
CA LEU A 542 14.94 11.25 31.60
C LEU A 542 15.70 10.05 32.15
N VAL A 543 16.83 9.70 31.54
CA VAL A 543 17.65 8.52 31.87
C VAL A 543 18.96 8.97 32.52
N VAL A 544 19.26 8.42 33.69
CA VAL A 544 20.51 8.66 34.42
C VAL A 544 21.02 7.39 35.10
N GLY A 545 22.34 7.29 35.29
CA GLY A 545 22.94 6.26 36.14
C GLY A 545 22.65 6.49 37.62
N ASN A 546 22.70 5.42 38.42
CA ASN A 546 22.48 5.46 39.86
C ASN A 546 23.70 5.87 40.70
N ARG A 547 24.84 6.22 40.08
CA ARG A 547 26.04 6.64 40.82
C ARG A 547 25.76 7.88 41.68
N GLY A 548 26.04 7.78 42.97
CA GLY A 548 25.73 8.81 43.98
C GLY A 548 24.35 8.65 44.64
N LEU A 549 23.52 7.66 44.26
CA LEU A 549 22.36 7.24 45.06
C LEU A 549 22.85 6.21 46.10
N GLY A 550 23.01 6.65 47.35
CA GLY A 550 23.36 5.78 48.48
C GLY A 550 24.72 6.02 49.16
N ALA A 551 25.41 7.14 48.88
CA ALA A 551 26.60 7.53 49.66
C ALA A 551 26.20 7.89 51.10
N GLU A 552 26.97 7.45 52.09
CA GLU A 552 26.73 7.72 53.52
C GLU A 552 26.85 9.22 53.83
N GLU A 553 26.14 9.69 54.86
CA GLU A 553 26.11 11.09 55.30
C GLU A 553 27.53 11.61 55.57
N GLY A 554 28.06 12.44 54.65
CA GLY A 554 29.38 13.07 54.77
C GLY A 554 30.15 13.19 53.46
N GLU A 555 29.84 12.38 52.45
CA GLU A 555 30.53 12.37 51.14
C GLU A 555 29.84 13.24 50.07
N SER A 556 28.91 14.12 50.47
CA SER A 556 27.90 14.71 49.58
C SER A 556 28.36 15.95 48.79
N LEU A 557 29.07 15.75 47.69
CA LEU A 557 28.94 16.65 46.53
C LEU A 557 27.69 16.22 45.74
N GLY A 558 26.53 16.78 46.12
CA GLY A 558 25.21 16.67 45.47
C GLY A 558 25.00 15.54 44.45
N SER A 559 24.20 14.53 44.81
CA SER A 559 23.83 13.43 43.92
C SER A 559 22.93 13.90 42.76
N VAL A 560 23.49 13.93 41.55
CA VAL A 560 22.79 14.25 40.29
C VAL A 560 21.50 13.42 40.13
N PRO A 561 21.53 12.07 40.24
CA PRO A 561 20.30 11.28 40.18
C PRO A 561 19.31 11.59 41.31
N ALA A 562 19.76 11.88 42.54
CA ALA A 562 18.84 12.26 43.62
C ALA A 562 18.17 13.63 43.39
N LYS A 563 18.89 14.59 42.81
CA LYS A 563 18.34 15.90 42.43
C LYS A 563 17.36 15.77 41.26
N ILE A 564 17.63 14.90 40.30
CA ILE A 564 16.75 14.63 39.16
C ILE A 564 15.46 13.95 39.60
N VAL A 565 15.53 12.85 40.36
CA VAL A 565 14.35 12.10 40.82
C VAL A 565 13.39 12.99 41.62
N ARG A 566 13.90 13.98 42.37
CA ARG A 566 13.07 14.91 43.15
C ARG A 566 12.43 16.03 42.35
N ASN A 567 13.02 16.45 41.23
CA ASN A 567 12.67 17.71 40.56
C ASN A 567 12.27 17.56 39.08
N ALA A 568 12.38 16.37 38.50
CA ALA A 568 12.01 16.15 37.10
C ALA A 568 10.50 16.31 36.89
N ALA A 569 10.12 17.03 35.84
CA ALA A 569 8.73 17.20 35.41
C ALA A 569 8.24 16.07 34.48
N CYS A 570 9.04 15.02 34.31
CA CYS A 570 8.81 13.90 33.41
C CYS A 570 9.29 12.60 34.07
N ASP A 571 8.95 11.45 33.47
CA ASP A 571 9.34 10.16 34.02
C ASP A 571 10.87 10.02 34.06
N VAL A 572 11.38 9.37 35.11
CA VAL A 572 12.82 9.19 35.34
C VAL A 572 13.15 7.71 35.36
N LEU A 573 14.10 7.28 34.53
CA LEU A 573 14.71 5.96 34.57
C LEU A 573 16.10 6.06 35.21
N VAL A 574 16.21 5.49 36.41
CA VAL A 574 17.50 5.33 37.09
C VAL A 574 18.09 3.97 36.74
N VAL A 575 19.23 3.99 36.04
CA VAL A 575 19.93 2.79 35.59
C VAL A 575 20.90 2.32 36.67
N GLN A 576 20.79 1.05 37.07
CA GLN A 576 21.75 0.40 37.95
C GLN A 576 23.10 0.23 37.22
N THR A 577 24.08 1.04 37.61
CA THR A 577 25.42 1.09 37.01
C THR A 577 26.54 0.77 38.00
N SER A 578 26.21 0.58 39.29
CA SER A 578 27.18 0.33 40.37
C SER A 578 27.88 -1.02 40.25
N ALA A 579 27.21 -2.05 39.73
CA ALA A 579 27.76 -3.40 39.56
C ALA A 579 28.87 -3.50 38.49
N LEU A 580 29.03 -2.49 37.62
CA LEU A 580 30.07 -2.45 36.57
C LEU A 580 31.47 -2.11 37.10
N HIS A 581 31.63 -1.92 38.42
CA HIS A 581 32.91 -1.59 39.06
C HIS A 581 33.54 -2.73 39.85
N GLU A 582 32.85 -3.86 40.03
CA GLU A 582 33.46 -5.02 40.69
C GLU A 582 34.35 -5.86 39.75
N GLU A 583 34.38 -5.55 38.43
CA GLU A 583 35.14 -6.28 37.40
C GLU A 583 36.14 -5.41 36.58
N LEU A 584 36.45 -4.19 37.01
CA LEU A 584 37.52 -3.34 36.45
C LEU A 584 38.49 -2.91 37.55
#